data_AF-A0A955N1E2-F1
#
_entry.id   AF-A0A955N1E2-F1
#
_cell.length_a   1.000
_cell.length_b   1.000
_cell.length_c   1.000
_cell.angle_alpha   90.00
_cell.angle_beta   90.00
_cell.angle_gamma   90.00
#
_symmetry.space_group_name_H-M   'P 1'
#
loop_
_entity.id
_entity.type
_entity.pdbx_description
1 polymer ?
#
loop_
_entity_poly.entity_id
_entity_poly.type
_entity_poly.pdbx_seq_one_letter_code
_entity_poly.pdbx_strand_id
1 'polypeptide(L)'
;MRTIVGWMMAVLVCGTVSAQDPWEVAIKNGAQTQEGIRFCDHFTWGWLSHVDPITGLIPRNLNRDWWWNAKDSAADNYPFMVLTARMTGNHHLREVTRRM
;
A
#
# COMPACT_ATOMS: atom_id res chain seq x y z
N MET A 1 13.32 35.15 43.33
CA MET A 1 12.61 35.59 42.10
C MET A 1 13.35 35.29 40.78
N ARG A 2 14.70 35.20 40.74
CA ARG A 2 15.46 34.91 39.50
C ARG A 2 15.34 33.48 38.95
N THR A 3 14.92 32.51 39.74
CA THR A 3 14.86 31.10 39.33
C THR A 3 13.56 30.72 38.64
N ILE A 4 12.42 31.30 39.01
CA ILE A 4 11.10 30.98 38.43
C ILE A 4 10.98 31.53 37.00
N VAL A 5 11.54 32.70 36.73
CA VAL A 5 11.56 33.31 35.38
C VAL A 5 12.40 32.49 34.39
N GLY A 6 13.48 31.86 34.86
CA GLY A 6 14.35 31.01 34.04
C GLY A 6 13.66 29.72 33.57
N TRP A 7 12.84 29.10 34.44
CA TRP A 7 12.04 27.93 34.07
C TRP A 7 10.88 28.28 33.14
N MET A 8 10.27 29.44 33.31
CA MET A 8 9.16 29.89 32.45
C MET A 8 9.61 30.18 31.01
N MET A 9 10.83 30.70 30.81
CA MET A 9 11.41 30.89 29.47
C MET A 9 11.83 29.57 28.79
N ALA A 10 12.27 28.57 29.55
CA ALA A 10 12.63 27.26 28.99
C ALA A 10 11.41 26.48 28.47
N VAL A 11 10.25 26.63 29.10
CA VAL A 11 8.98 26.03 28.64
C VAL A 11 8.44 26.73 27.39
N LEU A 12 8.68 28.03 27.23
CA LEU A 12 8.23 28.81 26.07
C LEU A 12 9.01 28.52 24.78
N VAL A 13 10.28 28.10 24.86
CA VAL A 13 11.10 27.76 23.68
C VAL A 13 10.72 26.40 23.05
N CYS A 14 10.08 25.51 23.81
CA CYS A 14 9.66 24.19 23.34
C CYS A 14 8.31 24.18 22.58
N GLY A 15 7.69 25.36 22.39
CA GLY A 15 6.33 25.50 21.86
C GLY A 15 6.21 25.71 20.35
N THR A 16 7.32 25.79 19.60
CA THR A 16 7.26 26.02 18.15
C THR A 16 7.70 24.77 17.39
N VAL A 17 6.91 23.69 17.49
CA VAL A 17 6.80 22.80 16.32
C VAL A 17 6.26 23.69 15.22
N SER A 18 7.15 24.15 14.33
CA SER A 18 6.76 24.77 13.08
C SER A 18 5.81 23.80 12.40
N ALA A 19 4.53 24.16 12.34
CA ALA A 19 3.57 23.43 11.55
C ALA A 19 4.08 23.48 10.11
N GLN A 20 4.52 22.33 9.59
CA GLN A 20 4.91 22.21 8.19
C GLN A 20 3.75 22.69 7.33
N ASP A 21 4.07 23.44 6.26
CA ASP A 21 3.04 23.90 5.32
C ASP A 21 2.23 22.67 4.87
N PRO A 22 0.90 22.64 5.11
CA PRO A 22 0.06 21.52 4.70
C PRO A 22 0.24 21.15 3.23
N TRP A 23 0.60 22.12 2.38
CA TRP A 23 0.86 21.88 0.97
C TRP A 23 2.16 21.12 0.72
N GLU A 24 3.25 21.45 1.42
CA GLU A 24 4.51 20.69 1.35
C GLU A 24 4.32 19.24 1.82
N VAL A 25 3.55 19.05 2.90
CA VAL A 25 3.19 17.72 3.40
C VAL A 25 2.36 16.96 2.37
N ALA A 26 1.37 17.62 1.75
CA ALA A 26 0.54 17.01 0.71
C ALA A 26 1.37 16.58 -0.52
N ILE A 27 2.32 17.41 -0.97
CA ILE A 27 3.23 17.08 -2.10
C ILE A 27 4.05 15.83 -1.77
N LYS A 28 4.68 15.81 -0.58
CA LYS A 28 5.49 14.66 -0.14
C LYS A 28 4.65 13.39 -0.04
N ASN A 29 3.48 13.46 0.60
CA ASN A 29 2.58 12.33 0.74
C ASN A 29 2.04 11.85 -0.63
N GLY A 30 1.82 12.77 -1.56
CA GLY A 30 1.43 12.46 -2.93
C GLY A 30 2.48 11.62 -3.65
N ALA A 31 3.76 11.99 -3.55
CA ALA A 31 4.85 11.22 -4.14
C ALA A 31 4.94 9.79 -3.56
N GLN A 32 4.85 9.65 -2.24
CA GLN A 32 4.86 8.34 -1.56
C GLN A 32 3.63 7.50 -1.92
N THR A 33 2.47 8.12 -2.03
CA THR A 33 1.23 7.46 -2.44
C THR A 33 1.33 6.96 -3.89
N GLN A 34 1.91 7.77 -4.79
CA GLN A 34 2.12 7.39 -6.18
C GLN A 34 3.04 6.17 -6.30
N GLU A 35 4.10 6.11 -5.49
CA GLU A 35 5.00 4.95 -5.43
C GLU A 35 4.25 3.70 -4.93
N GLY A 36 3.50 3.83 -3.83
CA GLY A 36 2.71 2.74 -3.27
C GLY A 36 1.66 2.20 -4.26
N ILE A 37 0.94 3.08 -4.96
CA ILE A 37 -0.05 2.66 -5.96
C ILE A 37 0.63 1.91 -7.12
N ARG A 38 1.77 2.41 -7.62
CA ARG A 38 2.52 1.71 -8.68
C ARG A 38 2.97 0.33 -8.20
N PHE A 39 3.52 0.23 -6.98
CA PHE A 39 3.90 -1.04 -6.41
C PHE A 39 2.71 -2.03 -6.38
N CYS A 40 1.55 -1.60 -5.88
CA CYS A 40 0.35 -2.45 -5.82
C CYS A 40 -0.13 -2.90 -7.21
N ASP A 41 -0.11 -2.01 -8.21
CA ASP A 41 -0.50 -2.32 -9.58
C ASP A 41 0.46 -3.36 -10.20
N HIS A 42 1.77 -3.14 -10.07
CA HIS A 42 2.79 -4.08 -10.54
C HIS A 42 2.73 -5.43 -9.82
N PHE A 43 2.52 -5.43 -8.50
CA PHE A 43 2.32 -6.64 -7.71
C PHE A 43 1.11 -7.43 -8.22
N THR A 44 0.00 -6.73 -8.45
CA THR A 44 -1.25 -7.33 -8.92
C THR A 44 -1.06 -7.96 -10.29
N TRP A 45 -0.55 -7.21 -11.27
CA TRP A 45 -0.30 -7.74 -12.62
C TRP A 45 0.73 -8.87 -12.64
N GLY A 46 1.77 -8.78 -11.81
CA GLY A 46 2.78 -9.82 -11.67
C GLY A 46 2.16 -11.16 -11.28
N TRP A 47 1.31 -11.18 -10.25
CA TRP A 47 0.63 -12.41 -9.85
C TRP A 47 -0.45 -12.86 -10.84
N LEU A 48 -1.23 -11.93 -11.41
CA LEU A 48 -2.26 -12.25 -12.40
C LEU A 48 -1.68 -12.90 -13.66
N SER A 49 -0.42 -12.62 -13.99
CA SER A 49 0.28 -13.26 -15.11
C SER A 49 0.55 -14.76 -14.92
N HIS A 50 0.36 -15.27 -13.69
CA HIS A 50 0.62 -16.66 -13.32
C HIS A 50 -0.64 -17.43 -12.94
N VAL A 51 -1.81 -16.80 -13.10
CA VAL A 51 -3.10 -17.43 -12.84
C VAL A 51 -3.36 -18.54 -13.84
N ASP A 52 -3.86 -19.67 -13.36
CA ASP A 52 -4.31 -20.75 -14.24
C ASP A 52 -5.51 -20.29 -15.08
N PRO A 53 -5.44 -20.33 -16.42
CA PRO A 53 -6.46 -19.73 -17.27
C PRO A 53 -7.79 -20.50 -17.29
N ILE A 54 -7.82 -21.73 -16.79
CA ILE A 54 -9.03 -22.57 -16.75
C ILE A 54 -9.77 -22.37 -15.43
N THR A 55 -9.05 -22.35 -14.32
CA THR A 55 -9.60 -22.37 -12.96
C THR A 55 -9.57 -21.01 -12.27
N GLY A 56 -8.77 -20.04 -12.74
CA GLY A 56 -8.57 -18.75 -12.06
C GLY A 56 -7.69 -18.84 -10.81
N LEU A 57 -7.13 -20.02 -10.50
CA LEU A 57 -6.36 -20.23 -9.28
C LEU A 57 -4.93 -19.67 -9.40
N ILE A 58 -4.47 -19.04 -8.32
CA ILE A 58 -3.12 -18.49 -8.18
C ILE A 58 -2.18 -19.58 -7.63
N PRO A 59 -0.99 -19.82 -8.22
CA PRO A 59 -0.05 -20.82 -7.72
C PRO A 59 0.43 -20.50 -6.31
N ARG A 60 0.84 -21.52 -5.55
CA ARG A 60 1.36 -21.36 -4.18
C ARG A 60 2.60 -20.47 -4.11
N ASN A 61 3.54 -20.65 -5.02
CA ASN A 61 4.66 -19.74 -5.21
C ASN A 61 5.19 -19.83 -6.64
N LEU A 62 6.01 -18.85 -7.02
CA LEU A 62 6.50 -18.71 -8.40
C LEU A 62 7.84 -19.44 -8.65
N ASN A 63 8.48 -19.97 -7.61
CA ASN A 63 9.87 -20.45 -7.73
C ASN A 63 10.02 -21.97 -7.62
N ARG A 64 9.11 -22.65 -6.93
CA ARG A 64 9.26 -24.07 -6.57
C ARG A 64 7.97 -24.87 -6.72
N ASP A 65 6.89 -24.34 -6.17
CA ASP A 65 5.60 -25.02 -6.09
C ASP A 65 4.57 -24.26 -6.94
N TRP A 66 4.69 -24.42 -8.26
CA TRP A 66 3.80 -23.81 -9.26
C TRP A 66 2.48 -24.57 -9.40
N TRP A 67 1.83 -24.83 -8.27
CA TRP A 67 0.52 -25.49 -8.22
C TRP A 67 -0.29 -24.85 -7.11
N TRP A 68 -1.61 -24.89 -7.25
CA TRP A 68 -2.52 -24.37 -6.23
C TRP A 68 -2.78 -25.43 -5.16
N ASN A 69 -2.96 -25.00 -3.91
CA ASN A 69 -3.47 -25.85 -2.84
C ASN A 69 -4.32 -25.08 -1.82
N ALA A 70 -5.12 -25.80 -1.03
CA ALA A 70 -6.02 -25.19 -0.05
C ALA A 70 -5.33 -24.76 1.26
N LYS A 71 -4.10 -25.22 1.53
CA LYS A 71 -3.43 -25.05 2.83
C LYS A 71 -2.66 -23.74 2.91
N ASP A 72 -1.95 -23.40 1.85
CA ASP A 72 -0.98 -22.30 1.80
C ASP A 72 -0.73 -21.82 0.37
N SER A 73 -1.78 -21.74 -0.45
CA SER A 73 -1.68 -21.03 -1.72
C SER A 73 -1.53 -19.53 -1.52
N ALA A 74 -0.93 -18.87 -2.50
CA ALA A 74 -0.88 -17.41 -2.59
C ALA A 74 -2.26 -16.77 -2.88
N ALA A 75 -3.35 -17.51 -2.65
CA ALA A 75 -4.72 -17.01 -2.75
C ALA A 75 -5.02 -15.93 -1.70
N ASP A 76 -4.24 -15.87 -0.62
CA ASP A 76 -4.21 -14.75 0.34
C ASP A 76 -3.81 -13.41 -0.31
N ASN A 77 -3.16 -13.43 -1.48
CA ASN A 77 -2.87 -12.23 -2.25
C ASN A 77 -4.11 -11.65 -2.96
N TYR A 78 -5.12 -12.47 -3.25
CA TYR A 78 -6.28 -12.08 -4.05
C TYR A 78 -7.07 -10.89 -3.47
N PRO A 79 -7.36 -10.80 -2.16
CA PRO A 79 -7.99 -9.62 -1.57
C PRO A 79 -7.23 -8.31 -1.83
N PHE A 80 -5.90 -8.34 -1.86
CA PHE A 80 -5.09 -7.15 -2.17
C PHE A 80 -5.19 -6.77 -3.65
N MET A 81 -5.32 -7.74 -4.55
CA MET A 81 -5.57 -7.48 -5.98
C MET A 81 -6.94 -6.84 -6.20
N VAL A 82 -7.99 -7.38 -5.55
CA VAL A 82 -9.35 -6.81 -5.60
C VAL A 82 -9.35 -5.38 -5.06
N LEU A 83 -8.67 -5.14 -3.94
CA LEU A 83 -8.55 -3.82 -3.35
C LEU A 83 -7.84 -2.85 -4.30
N THR A 84 -6.72 -3.26 -4.89
CA THR A 84 -5.96 -2.47 -5.87
C THR A 84 -6.83 -2.11 -7.08
N ALA A 85 -7.55 -3.07 -7.64
CA ALA A 85 -8.46 -2.87 -8.77
C ALA A 85 -9.57 -1.85 -8.43
N ARG A 86 -10.11 -1.92 -7.20
CA ARG A 86 -11.20 -1.04 -6.78
C ARG A 86 -10.73 0.36 -6.44
N MET A 87 -9.59 0.50 -5.77
CA MET A 87 -9.01 1.79 -5.35
C MET A 87 -8.46 2.60 -6.53
N THR A 88 -7.81 1.94 -7.49
CA THR A 88 -7.27 2.60 -8.69
C THR A 88 -8.34 2.88 -9.74
N GLY A 89 -9.51 2.22 -9.65
CA GLY A 89 -10.56 2.31 -10.67
C GLY A 89 -10.17 1.65 -12.00
N ASN A 90 -9.07 0.88 -12.06
CA ASN A 90 -8.60 0.23 -13.27
C ASN A 90 -9.64 -0.78 -13.79
N HIS A 91 -10.23 -0.50 -14.96
CA HIS A 91 -11.29 -1.32 -15.54
C HIS A 91 -10.82 -2.76 -15.82
N HIS A 92 -9.64 -2.93 -16.41
CA HIS A 92 -9.14 -4.25 -16.78
C HIS A 92 -8.85 -5.11 -15.55
N LEU A 93 -8.21 -4.52 -14.53
CA LEU A 93 -7.99 -5.24 -13.26
C LEU A 93 -9.30 -5.68 -12.63
N ARG A 94 -10.31 -4.80 -12.59
CA ARG A 94 -11.62 -5.13 -12.01
C ARG A 94 -12.32 -6.25 -12.76
N GLU A 95 -12.20 -6.28 -14.08
CA GLU A 95 -12.77 -7.33 -14.91
C GLU A 95 -12.08 -8.68 -14.67
N VAL A 96 -10.75 -8.70 -14.60
CA VAL A 96 -9.97 -9.91 -14.33
C VAL A 96 -10.29 -10.44 -12.94
N THR A 97 -10.19 -9.61 -11.91
CA THR A 97 -10.43 -10.06 -10.53
C THR A 97 -11.86 -10.53 -10.31
N ARG A 98 -12.86 -10.01 -11.04
CA ARG A 98 -14.26 -10.45 -10.92
C ARG A 98 -14.52 -11.84 -11.51
N ARG A 99 -13.66 -12.29 -12.44
CA ARG A 99 -13.84 -13.54 -13.19
C ARG A 99 -13.02 -14.71 -12.65
N MET A 100 -12.03 -14.43 -11.81
CA MET A 100 -11.30 -15.44 -11.02
C MET A 100 -12.19 -15.94 -9.89
#